data_AF-A0A971MZA8-F1
#
_entry.id   AF-A0A971MZA8-F1
#
_cell.length_a   1.000
_cell.length_b   1.000
_cell.length_c   1.000
_cell.angle_alpha   90.00
_cell.angle_beta   90.00
_cell.angle_gamma   90.00
#
_symmetry.space_group_name_H-M   'P 1'
#
loop_
_entity.id
_entity.type
_entity.pdbx_description
1 polymer ?
#
loop_
_entity_poly.entity_id
_entity_poly.type
_entity_poly.pdbx_seq_one_letter_code
_entity_poly.pdbx_strand_id
1 'polypeptide(L)' 'MKIISEIVVPGGYARSFEARAGQFVKVIDVEGGQVADFFAFSRDDLKEHLSVGHSYIN' A
#
# COMPACT_ATOMS: atom_id res chain seq x y z
N MET A 1 -2.40 -13.44 13.43
CA MET A 1 -1.93 -12.07 13.13
C MET A 1 -2.95 -11.09 13.69
N LYS A 2 -2.54 -10.04 14.41
CA LYS A 2 -3.47 -9.04 14.98
C LYS A 2 -3.69 -7.91 13.98
N ILE A 3 -4.94 -7.53 13.73
CA ILE A 3 -5.28 -6.36 12.92
C ILE A 3 -5.03 -5.10 13.77
N ILE A 4 -4.27 -4.15 13.22
CA ILE A 4 -3.94 -2.87 13.88
C ILE A 4 -4.85 -1.75 13.39
N SER A 5 -5.18 -1.76 12.09
CA SER A 5 -6.06 -0.80 11.43
C SER A 5 -6.74 -1.47 10.24
N GLU A 6 -7.94 -1.02 9.92
CA GLU A 6 -8.71 -1.41 8.74
C GLU A 6 -9.22 -0.15 8.04
N ILE A 7 -9.09 -0.11 6.71
CA ILE A 7 -9.43 1.07 5.91
C ILE A 7 -10.19 0.59 4.67
N VAL A 8 -11.40 1.10 4.48
CA VAL A 8 -12.17 0.91 3.25
C VAL A 8 -11.85 2.04 2.28
N VAL A 9 -11.45 1.68 1.06
CA VAL A 9 -11.23 2.61 -0.04
C VAL A 9 -12.40 2.48 -1.01
N PRO A 10 -13.32 3.47 -1.09
CA PRO A 10 -14.42 3.42 -2.05
C PRO A 10 -13.89 3.45 -3.49
N GLY A 11 -14.63 2.84 -4.42
CA GLY A 11 -14.27 2.83 -5.85
C GLY A 11 -14.07 4.24 -6.41
N GLY A 12 -12.97 4.47 -7.12
CA GLY A 12 -12.59 5.78 -7.67
C GLY A 12 -11.90 6.73 -6.67
N TYR A 13 -11.60 6.27 -5.45
CA TYR A 13 -10.89 7.06 -4.44
C TYR A 13 -9.57 6.41 -4.04
N ALA A 14 -8.72 7.19 -3.37
CA ALA A 14 -7.50 6.73 -2.73
C ALA A 14 -7.50 7.03 -1.23
N ARG A 15 -6.68 6.30 -0.47
CA ARG A 15 -6.38 6.57 0.94
C ARG A 15 -4.89 6.39 1.18
N SER A 16 -4.33 7.18 2.09
CA SER A 16 -2.98 6.98 2.62
C SER A 16 -3.06 6.50 4.07
N PHE A 17 -2.05 5.77 4.50
CA PHE A 17 -1.87 5.33 5.88
C PHE A 17 -0.38 5.09 6.16
N GLU A 18 -0.01 5.09 7.43
CA GLU A 18 1.36 4.75 7.85
C GLU A 18 1.47 3.27 8.20
N ALA A 19 2.52 2.61 7.70
CA ALA A 19 2.96 1.30 8.15
C ALA A 19 4.37 1.42 8.73
N ARG A 20 4.60 0.84 9.91
CA ARG A 20 5.90 0.81 10.58
C ARG A 20 6.67 -0.45 10.20
N ALA A 21 7.99 -0.40 10.31
CA ALA A 21 8.85 -1.57 10.11
C ALA A 21 8.35 -2.77 10.95
N GLY A 22 8.27 -3.94 10.32
CA GLY A 22 7.76 -5.18 10.92
C GLY A 22 6.22 -5.32 10.90
N GLN A 23 5.48 -4.30 10.47
CA GLN A 23 4.05 -4.43 10.19
C GLN A 23 3.80 -4.96 8.78
N PHE A 24 2.61 -5.53 8.57
CA PHE A 24 2.19 -6.10 7.29
C PHE A 24 0.96 -5.36 6.77
N VAL A 25 0.95 -5.14 5.45
CA VAL A 25 -0.18 -4.56 4.71
C VAL A 25 -0.86 -5.68 3.93
N LYS A 26 -2.18 -5.78 4.06
CA LYS A 26 -3.01 -6.70 3.28
C LYS A 26 -4.03 -5.89 2.48
N VAL A 27 -3.92 -5.94 1.16
CA VAL A 27 -4.88 -5.34 0.23
C VAL A 27 -5.87 -6.43 -0.20
N ILE A 28 -7.16 -6.16 -0.10
CA ILE A 28 -8.23 -7.11 -0.47
C ILE A 28 -9.14 -6.42 -1.48
N ASP A 29 -9.34 -7.06 -2.62
CA ASP A 29 -10.45 -6.73 -3.53
C ASP A 29 -11.73 -7.35 -2.94
N VAL A 30 -12.52 -6.52 -2.26
CA VAL A 30 -13.65 -6.97 -1.43
C VAL A 30 -14.80 -7.49 -2.29
N GLU A 31 -15.09 -6.80 -3.39
CA GLU A 31 -16.24 -7.09 -4.27
C GLU A 31 -15.82 -7.81 -5.56
N GLY A 32 -14.53 -7.78 -5.92
CA GLY A 32 -14.01 -8.40 -7.12
C GLY A 32 -13.95 -7.44 -8.31
N GLY A 33 -12.95 -7.63 -9.17
CA GLY A 33 -12.81 -6.90 -10.43
C GLY A 33 -12.18 -5.51 -10.31
N GLN A 34 -11.75 -5.11 -9.11
CA GLN A 34 -11.15 -3.81 -8.88
C GLN A 34 -9.62 -3.91 -8.89
N VAL A 35 -8.99 -3.23 -9.84
CA VAL A 35 -7.54 -3.00 -9.82
C VAL A 35 -7.23 -1.84 -8.89
N ALA A 36 -6.12 -1.94 -8.16
CA ALA A 36 -5.61 -0.87 -7.31
C ALA A 36 -4.20 -0.47 -7.74
N ASP A 37 -3.99 0.84 -7.87
CA ASP A 37 -2.64 1.40 -7.95
C ASP A 37 -2.07 1.48 -6.52
N PHE A 38 -0.86 0.95 -6.34
CA PHE A 38 -0.20 0.91 -5.04
C PHE A 38 1.09 1.74 -5.06
N PHE A 39 1.21 2.65 -4.10
CA PHE A 39 2.38 3.48 -3.90
C PHE A 39 2.84 3.37 -2.44
N ALA A 40 4.15 3.32 -2.24
CA ALA A 40 4.77 3.38 -0.92
C ALA A 40 5.96 4.33 -0.96
N PHE A 41 6.11 5.08 0.13
CA PHE A 41 7.15 6.10 0.31
C PHE A 41 7.80 5.89 1.68
N SER A 42 9.08 6.22 1.79
CA SER A 42 9.71 6.37 3.09
C SER A 42 9.04 7.53 3.82
N ARG A 43 8.70 7.32 5.10
CA ARG A 43 8.04 8.36 5.91
C ARG A 43 8.93 9.58 6.10
N ASP A 44 10.23 9.33 6.22
CA ASP A 44 11.23 10.35 6.54
C ASP A 44 11.82 11.00 5.28
N ASP A 45 11.64 10.39 4.10
CA ASP A 45 12.00 10.97 2.79
C ASP A 45 11.02 10.54 1.68
N LEU A 46 10.10 11.44 1.30
CA LEU A 46 9.13 11.16 0.23
C LEU A 46 9.77 11.02 -1.17
N LYS A 47 11.06 11.34 -1.34
CA LYS A 47 11.77 11.04 -2.60
C LYS A 47 12.17 9.58 -2.68
N GLU A 48 12.37 8.92 -1.54
CA GLU A 48 12.55 7.48 -1.46
C GLU A 48 11.18 6.80 -1.56
N HIS A 49 10.97 6.02 -2.61
CA HIS A 49 9.69 5.41 -2.91
C HIS A 49 9.87 4.02 -3.52
N LEU A 50 8.82 3.21 -3.43
CA LEU A 50 8.74 1.94 -4.13
C LEU A 50 8.92 2.19 -5.63
N SER A 51 10.06 1.74 -6.14
CA SER A 51 10.40 1.88 -7.54
C SER A 51 10.28 0.53 -8.23
N VAL A 52 9.19 0.38 -9.00
CA VAL A 52 8.92 -0.83 -9.78
C VAL A 52 10.10 -1.17 -10.71
N GLY A 53 10.68 -0.20 -11.40
CA GLY A 53 11.83 -0.41 -12.30
C GLY A 53 13.08 -1.01 -11.62
N HIS A 54 13.32 -0.68 -10.36
CA HIS A 54 14.42 -1.26 -9.56
C HIS A 54 14.04 -2.58 -8.88
N SER A 55 12.74 -2.91 -8.82
CA SER A 55 12.23 -4.14 -8.22
C SER A 55 12.19 -5.32 -9.21
N TYR A 56 12.31 -5.05 -10.52
CA TYR A 56 12.32 -6.08 -11.57
C TYR A 56 13.72 -6.60 -11.92
N ILE A 57 14.76 -6.07 -11.30
CA ILE A 57 16.15 -6.43 -11.59
C ILE A 57 16.57 -7.51 -10.58
N ASN A 58 16.54 -8.78 -11.02
CA ASN A 58 17.24 -9.87 -10.33
C ASN A 58 18.70 -9.90 -10.77
#